data_AF-A0A5E6NTI9-F1
#
_entry.id   AF-A0A5E6NTI9-F1
#
_cell.length_a   1.000
_cell.length_b   1.000
_cell.length_c   1.000
_cell.angle_alpha   90.00
_cell.angle_beta   90.00
_cell.angle_gamma   90.00
#
_symmetry.space_group_name_H-M   'P 1'
#
loop_
_entity.id
_entity.type
_entity.pdbx_description
1 polymer ?
#
loop_
_entity_poly.entity_id
_entity_poly.type
_entity_poly.pdbx_seq_one_letter_code
_entity_poly.pdbx_strand_id
1 'polypeptide(L)'
;MNGDGLDDLIVGAYRADPSGKSSAGKSYVVFGKKDNTNAIELSDIAAGIGGFVIIGESAGDYSGHSVSSAGDVNGDGLDDLIVGANGAKSSAGKSYVIFGKTDTNAIDLSKLGDKSKYTIDYLGDKNANILTGTTKDEIFVAGAGNDILTGNGGMDVFNAGLGNDNIIINASNITALEKTGTGNRTRVMVVVVLTPLNLRVQV
;
A
#
# COMPACT_ATOMS: atom_id res chain seq x y z
N MET A 1 10.15 -11.57 0.00
CA MET A 1 11.37 -10.77 -0.17
C MET A 1 12.01 -11.21 -1.48
N ASN A 2 13.05 -10.54 -2.01
CA ASN A 2 13.25 -10.07 -3.40
C ASN A 2 12.84 -10.97 -4.61
N GLY A 3 12.45 -12.22 -4.40
CA GLY A 3 11.88 -13.14 -5.37
C GLY A 3 12.89 -14.09 -5.99
N ASP A 4 14.14 -14.09 -5.52
CA ASP A 4 15.22 -14.88 -6.11
C ASP A 4 15.32 -16.33 -5.58
N GLY A 5 14.48 -16.68 -4.61
CA GLY A 5 14.41 -18.00 -4.00
C GLY A 5 15.49 -18.27 -2.95
N LEU A 6 16.22 -17.25 -2.51
CA LEU A 6 17.11 -17.29 -1.36
C LEU A 6 16.46 -16.61 -0.16
N ASP A 7 16.82 -17.07 1.03
CA ASP A 7 16.40 -16.40 2.27
C ASP A 7 17.14 -15.08 2.40
N ASP A 8 16.38 -14.02 2.59
CA ASP A 8 16.87 -12.67 2.85
C ASP A 8 16.77 -12.35 4.36
N LEU A 9 17.54 -11.37 4.84
CA LEU A 9 17.65 -11.03 6.27
C LEU A 9 17.27 -9.56 6.54
N ILE A 10 16.61 -9.29 7.68
CA ILE A 10 16.43 -7.94 8.21
C ILE A 10 17.21 -7.73 9.51
N VAL A 11 17.93 -6.61 9.60
CA VAL A 11 18.73 -6.20 10.77
C VAL A 11 18.28 -4.84 11.28
N GLY A 12 17.85 -4.76 12.53
CA GLY A 12 17.44 -3.52 13.19
C GLY A 12 18.63 -2.76 13.80
N ALA A 13 18.69 -1.45 13.56
CA ALA A 13 19.64 -0.50 14.14
C ALA A 13 18.87 0.68 14.77
N TYR A 14 18.10 0.38 15.82
CA TYR A 14 17.10 1.29 16.38
C TYR A 14 17.66 2.57 17.03
N ARG A 15 18.96 2.62 17.36
CA ARG A 15 19.64 3.84 17.86
C ARG A 15 20.40 4.60 16.79
N ALA A 16 20.27 4.23 15.52
CA ALA A 16 20.92 4.97 14.44
C ALA A 16 20.32 6.37 14.28
N ASP A 17 21.15 7.32 13.82
CA ASP A 17 20.81 8.73 13.64
C ASP A 17 20.72 9.09 12.14
N PRO A 18 19.74 8.57 11.37
CA PRO A 18 19.63 8.87 9.95
C PRO A 18 19.42 10.37 9.70
N SER A 19 20.21 10.95 8.80
CA SER A 19 20.08 12.35 8.37
C SER A 19 20.02 13.34 9.55
N GLY A 20 20.73 13.04 10.65
CA GLY A 20 20.77 13.87 11.86
C GLY A 20 19.58 13.72 12.81
N LYS A 21 18.62 12.81 12.53
CA LYS A 21 17.49 12.53 13.42
C LYS A 21 17.90 11.56 14.53
N SER A 22 18.20 12.09 15.72
CA SER A 22 18.70 11.28 16.83
C SER A 22 17.76 10.12 17.18
N SER A 23 18.28 8.89 17.21
CA SER A 23 17.57 7.65 17.52
C SER A 23 16.26 7.47 16.73
N ALA A 24 16.17 8.01 15.51
CA ALA A 24 15.06 7.68 14.63
C ALA A 24 15.10 6.21 14.20
N GLY A 25 16.30 5.63 14.16
CA GLY A 25 16.53 4.23 13.85
C GLY A 25 16.62 3.94 12.35
N LYS A 26 17.25 2.82 12.02
CA LYS A 26 17.32 2.24 10.68
C LYS A 26 17.03 0.75 10.76
N SER A 27 16.58 0.17 9.66
CA SER A 27 16.66 -1.28 9.44
C SER A 27 17.32 -1.55 8.10
N TYR A 28 18.04 -2.66 7.99
CA TYR A 28 18.74 -3.06 6.78
C TYR A 28 18.16 -4.37 6.30
N VAL A 29 17.69 -4.37 5.07
CA VAL A 29 17.26 -5.59 4.38
C VAL A 29 18.42 -6.05 3.52
N VAL A 30 18.90 -7.24 3.78
CA VAL A 30 20.07 -7.86 3.16
C VAL A 30 19.56 -8.99 2.29
N PHE A 31 19.81 -8.91 0.99
CA PHE A 31 19.44 -9.97 0.08
C PHE A 31 20.37 -11.16 0.22
N GLY A 32 19.78 -12.35 0.25
CA GLY A 32 20.46 -13.63 0.28
C GLY A 32 21.41 -13.79 -0.90
N LYS A 33 22.53 -14.48 -0.67
CA LYS A 33 23.50 -14.79 -1.71
C LYS A 33 23.91 -16.25 -1.61
N LYS A 34 24.18 -16.86 -2.76
CA LYS A 34 24.71 -18.24 -2.82
C LYS A 34 26.15 -18.34 -2.34
N ASP A 35 26.90 -17.25 -2.48
CA ASP A 35 28.28 -17.14 -2.01
C ASP A 35 28.30 -16.32 -0.71
N ASN A 36 28.50 -17.01 0.42
CA ASN A 36 28.49 -16.45 1.78
C ASN A 36 29.91 -16.36 2.38
N THR A 37 30.93 -16.19 1.54
CA THR A 37 32.34 -16.22 1.97
C THR A 37 32.85 -14.89 2.52
N ASN A 38 32.20 -13.78 2.18
CA ASN A 38 32.59 -12.43 2.62
C ASN A 38 31.60 -11.86 3.65
N ALA A 39 32.11 -11.04 4.56
CA ALA A 39 31.28 -10.28 5.48
C ALA A 39 30.37 -9.29 4.71
N ILE A 40 29.20 -9.02 5.27
CA ILE A 40 28.23 -8.09 4.71
C ILE A 40 28.37 -6.76 5.43
N GLU A 41 28.75 -5.72 4.70
CA GLU A 41 28.88 -4.37 5.23
C GLU A 41 27.54 -3.63 5.12
N LEU A 42 27.00 -3.17 6.25
CA LEU A 42 25.71 -2.45 6.25
C LEU A 42 25.79 -1.08 5.54
N SER A 43 26.99 -0.54 5.33
CA SER A 43 27.20 0.64 4.47
C SER A 43 26.90 0.35 3.01
N ASP A 44 27.22 -0.85 2.52
CA ASP A 44 26.95 -1.26 1.14
C ASP A 44 25.44 -1.43 0.94
N ILE A 45 24.77 -2.03 1.93
CA ILE A 45 23.31 -2.15 1.95
C ILE A 45 22.65 -0.76 1.95
N ALA A 46 23.18 0.19 2.73
CA ALA A 46 22.70 1.58 2.71
C ALA A 46 22.94 2.28 1.37
N ALA A 47 23.96 1.86 0.61
CA ALA A 47 24.23 2.33 -0.74
C ALA A 47 23.42 1.57 -1.82
N GLY A 48 22.53 0.66 -1.42
CA GLY A 48 21.68 -0.12 -2.33
C GLY A 48 22.39 -1.30 -3.00
N ILE A 49 23.50 -1.78 -2.42
CA ILE A 49 24.27 -2.90 -2.95
C ILE A 49 23.91 -4.16 -2.16
N GLY A 50 23.24 -5.12 -2.81
CA GLY A 50 22.86 -6.39 -2.18
C GLY A 50 21.76 -6.29 -1.12
N GLY A 51 20.93 -5.25 -1.20
CA GLY A 51 19.84 -5.00 -0.26
C GLY A 51 19.42 -3.54 -0.26
N PHE A 52 18.61 -3.14 0.73
CA PHE A 52 18.18 -1.76 0.90
C PHE A 52 18.03 -1.36 2.37
N VAL A 53 17.99 -0.06 2.63
CA VAL A 53 17.81 0.50 3.98
C VAL A 53 16.39 1.06 4.16
N ILE A 54 15.84 0.85 5.34
CA ILE A 54 14.61 1.45 5.85
C ILE A 54 15.00 2.52 6.86
N ILE A 55 14.63 3.76 6.60
CA ILE A 55 15.04 4.95 7.34
C ILE A 55 13.89 5.39 8.26
N GLY A 56 14.19 5.54 9.55
CA GLY A 56 13.24 5.97 10.57
C GLY A 56 12.60 7.34 10.29
N GLU A 57 11.35 7.48 10.73
CA GLU A 57 10.50 8.64 10.45
C GLU A 57 10.96 9.89 11.21
N SER A 58 10.92 9.84 12.54
CA SER A 58 11.20 10.98 13.43
C SER A 58 12.22 10.63 14.51
N ALA A 59 12.90 11.65 15.05
CA ALA A 59 13.84 11.48 16.15
C ALA A 59 13.15 10.84 17.37
N GLY A 60 13.80 9.87 18.01
CA GLY A 60 13.28 9.15 19.17
C GLY A 60 12.24 8.07 18.85
N ASP A 61 11.92 7.79 17.58
CA ASP A 61 10.96 6.74 17.22
C ASP A 61 11.49 5.32 17.48
N TYR A 62 12.82 5.16 17.51
CA TYR A 62 13.50 3.87 17.64
C TYR A 62 13.04 2.84 16.59
N SER A 63 12.87 3.25 15.33
CA SER A 63 12.47 2.33 14.26
C SER A 63 13.49 1.21 14.06
N GLY A 64 13.02 -0.03 13.93
CA GLY A 64 13.88 -1.21 13.90
C GLY A 64 14.19 -1.77 15.28
N HIS A 65 13.48 -1.35 16.34
CA HIS A 65 13.62 -1.94 17.68
C HIS A 65 13.14 -3.40 17.70
N SER A 66 12.15 -3.72 16.86
CA SER A 66 11.74 -5.08 16.55
C SER A 66 11.52 -5.21 15.05
N VAL A 67 11.91 -6.35 14.50
CA VAL A 67 11.75 -6.69 13.09
C VAL A 67 11.34 -8.15 12.97
N SER A 68 10.50 -8.47 11.99
CA SER A 68 10.09 -9.85 11.68
C SER A 68 9.67 -9.97 10.22
N SER A 69 9.69 -11.19 9.70
CA SER A 69 8.93 -11.53 8.49
C SER A 69 7.43 -11.38 8.77
N ALA A 70 6.68 -10.96 7.76
CA ALA A 70 5.22 -10.91 7.76
C ALA A 70 4.58 -11.89 6.76
N GLY A 71 5.38 -12.57 5.92
CA GLY A 71 4.89 -13.29 4.73
C GLY A 71 4.39 -12.34 3.66
N ASP A 72 3.89 -12.84 2.54
CA ASP A 72 3.25 -12.04 1.49
C ASP A 72 1.84 -11.60 1.92
N VAL A 73 1.71 -10.40 2.48
CA VAL A 73 0.42 -9.90 3.01
C VAL A 73 -0.39 -9.15 1.96
N ASN A 74 0.23 -8.78 0.84
CA ASN A 74 -0.43 -8.02 -0.23
C ASN A 74 -0.77 -8.88 -1.47
N GLY A 75 -0.31 -10.13 -1.53
CA GLY A 75 -0.58 -11.11 -2.57
C GLY A 75 0.23 -10.91 -3.86
N ASP A 76 1.37 -10.22 -3.80
CA ASP A 76 2.22 -9.96 -4.98
C ASP A 76 3.28 -11.04 -5.26
N GLY A 77 3.37 -12.05 -4.39
CA GLY A 77 4.31 -13.17 -4.48
C GLY A 77 5.66 -12.90 -3.81
N LEU A 78 5.84 -11.77 -3.13
CA LEU A 78 7.05 -11.45 -2.37
C LEU A 78 6.72 -11.36 -0.88
N ASP A 79 7.41 -12.13 -0.03
CA ASP A 79 7.30 -11.92 1.43
C ASP A 79 7.59 -10.47 1.87
N ASP A 80 6.75 -9.98 2.76
CA ASP A 80 6.81 -8.67 3.38
C ASP A 80 7.47 -8.73 4.77
N LEU A 81 7.77 -7.56 5.31
CA LEU A 81 8.39 -7.38 6.62
C LEU A 81 7.54 -6.52 7.52
N ILE A 82 7.66 -6.71 8.83
CA ILE A 82 7.14 -5.79 9.84
C ILE A 82 8.30 -5.15 10.61
N VAL A 83 8.22 -3.83 10.79
CA VAL A 83 9.20 -3.03 11.54
C VAL A 83 8.48 -2.24 12.63
N GLY A 84 8.90 -2.43 13.87
CA GLY A 84 8.39 -1.70 15.03
C GLY A 84 9.21 -0.46 15.34
N ALA A 85 8.52 0.63 15.67
CA ALA A 85 9.06 1.89 16.18
C ALA A 85 8.32 2.25 17.48
N ASN A 86 8.79 1.70 18.61
CA ASN A 86 8.08 1.77 19.88
C ASN A 86 8.11 3.17 20.53
N GLY A 87 9.06 4.02 20.17
CA GLY A 87 9.14 5.39 20.67
C GLY A 87 8.16 6.35 19.99
N ALA A 88 7.65 5.99 18.81
CA ALA A 88 6.84 6.87 17.98
C ALA A 88 5.54 7.32 18.66
N LYS A 89 5.06 8.51 18.27
CA LYS A 89 3.81 9.12 18.75
C LYS A 89 3.70 9.10 20.28
N SER A 90 4.70 9.69 20.95
CA SER A 90 4.77 9.75 22.42
C SER A 90 4.69 8.36 23.07
N SER A 91 5.44 7.40 22.52
CA SER A 91 5.47 6.00 22.97
C SER A 91 4.16 5.21 22.84
N ALA A 92 3.17 5.73 22.08
CA ALA A 92 2.06 4.90 21.61
C ALA A 92 2.55 3.82 20.63
N GLY A 93 3.68 4.07 19.96
CA GLY A 93 4.30 3.19 19.00
C GLY A 93 3.70 3.31 17.59
N LYS A 94 4.52 3.01 16.59
CA LYS A 94 4.10 2.75 15.21
C LYS A 94 4.63 1.37 14.80
N SER A 95 3.89 0.67 13.97
CA SER A 95 4.36 -0.53 13.26
C SER A 95 4.16 -0.31 11.77
N TYR A 96 5.18 -0.66 10.99
CA TYR A 96 5.17 -0.50 9.54
C TYR A 96 5.22 -1.88 8.89
N VAL A 97 4.31 -2.13 7.96
CA VAL A 97 4.45 -3.23 7.01
C VAL A 97 5.23 -2.70 5.82
N ILE A 98 6.29 -3.40 5.46
CA ILE A 98 7.20 -3.04 4.39
C ILE A 98 7.06 -4.10 3.32
N PHE A 99 6.49 -3.71 2.17
CA PHE A 99 6.27 -4.66 1.09
C PHE A 99 7.58 -5.12 0.46
N GLY A 100 7.62 -6.42 0.11
CA GLY A 100 8.67 -7.01 -0.68
C GLY A 100 8.87 -6.26 -1.99
N LYS A 101 10.13 -6.16 -2.43
CA LYS A 101 10.53 -5.45 -3.64
C LYS A 101 11.82 -6.03 -4.20
N THR A 102 11.98 -5.93 -5.51
CA THR A 102 13.17 -6.43 -6.25
C THR A 102 14.26 -5.37 -6.41
N ASP A 103 13.88 -4.09 -6.46
CA ASP A 103 14.85 -3.00 -6.50
C ASP A 103 15.42 -2.69 -5.11
N THR A 104 16.54 -1.97 -5.09
CA THR A 104 17.30 -1.67 -3.87
C THR A 104 17.12 -0.24 -3.35
N ASN A 105 16.10 0.48 -3.82
CA ASN A 105 15.85 1.85 -3.37
C ASN A 105 15.51 1.88 -1.88
N ALA A 106 16.11 2.85 -1.18
CA ALA A 106 15.84 3.09 0.23
C ALA A 106 14.38 3.47 0.47
N ILE A 107 13.84 2.99 1.59
CA ILE A 107 12.50 3.35 2.08
C ILE A 107 12.67 4.39 3.18
N ASP A 108 12.07 5.56 2.99
CA ASP A 108 12.04 6.63 3.99
C ASP A 108 10.65 6.69 4.62
N LEU A 109 10.54 6.26 5.88
CA LEU A 109 9.26 6.19 6.58
C LEU A 109 8.63 7.57 6.78
N SER A 110 9.43 8.65 6.75
CA SER A 110 8.89 10.02 6.81
C SER A 110 8.13 10.45 5.55
N LYS A 111 8.24 9.67 4.46
CA LYS A 111 7.50 9.92 3.22
C LYS A 111 6.18 9.15 3.14
N LEU A 112 5.87 8.27 4.09
CA LEU A 112 4.64 7.46 4.06
C LEU A 112 3.38 8.30 4.27
N GLY A 113 3.50 9.47 4.94
CA GLY A 113 2.38 10.35 5.25
C GLY A 113 1.36 9.72 6.21
N ASP A 114 0.60 10.54 6.91
CA ASP A 114 -0.44 10.04 7.84
C ASP A 114 -1.76 9.69 7.14
N LYS A 115 -1.80 9.71 5.79
CA LYS A 115 -3.01 9.44 5.02
C LYS A 115 -2.96 8.03 4.44
N SER A 116 -3.95 7.21 4.77
CA SER A 116 -4.18 5.94 4.11
C SER A 116 -4.20 6.13 2.60
N LYS A 117 -3.43 5.32 1.85
CA LYS A 117 -3.39 5.33 0.39
C LYS A 117 -4.77 5.12 -0.25
N TYR A 118 -5.65 4.43 0.47
CA TYR A 118 -7.04 4.18 0.11
C TYR A 118 -7.93 4.72 1.22
N THR A 119 -8.43 5.94 1.06
CA THR A 119 -9.56 6.47 1.84
C THR A 119 -10.86 6.17 1.10
N ILE A 120 -12.00 6.06 1.79
CA ILE A 120 -13.30 6.09 1.11
C ILE A 120 -13.44 7.53 0.58
N ASP A 121 -13.38 7.69 -0.74
CA ASP A 121 -13.47 9.00 -1.39
C ASP A 121 -14.89 9.53 -1.37
N TYR A 122 -15.86 8.64 -1.56
CA TYR A 122 -17.29 8.96 -1.53
C TYR A 122 -18.01 8.05 -0.54
N LEU A 123 -18.50 8.65 0.55
CA LEU A 123 -19.32 7.98 1.56
C LEU A 123 -20.74 8.56 1.52
N GLY A 124 -21.71 7.71 1.21
CA GLY A 124 -23.14 8.02 1.30
C GLY A 124 -23.70 7.76 2.70
N ASP A 125 -25.01 7.87 2.82
CA ASP A 125 -25.75 7.74 4.06
C ASP A 125 -26.87 6.68 3.95
N LYS A 126 -28.01 6.92 4.62
CA LYS A 126 -29.16 6.00 4.61
C LYS A 126 -30.25 6.41 3.60
N ASN A 127 -30.02 7.47 2.84
CA ASN A 127 -30.94 8.03 1.87
C ASN A 127 -30.43 7.74 0.46
N ALA A 128 -31.28 7.90 -0.54
CA ALA A 128 -30.86 7.87 -1.93
C ALA A 128 -29.81 8.97 -2.21
N ASN A 129 -28.59 8.56 -2.54
CA ASN A 129 -27.47 9.44 -2.82
C ASN A 129 -27.14 9.45 -4.33
N ILE A 130 -26.54 10.55 -4.79
CA ILE A 130 -25.93 10.66 -6.11
C ILE A 130 -24.45 10.95 -5.89
N LEU A 131 -23.61 9.95 -6.13
CA LEU A 131 -22.17 10.01 -5.93
C LEU A 131 -21.47 10.02 -7.28
N THR A 132 -20.73 11.09 -7.57
CA THR A 132 -20.09 11.32 -8.87
C THR A 132 -18.60 11.55 -8.69
N GLY A 133 -17.80 10.60 -9.19
CA GLY A 133 -16.34 10.56 -9.17
C GLY A 133 -15.66 11.46 -10.18
N THR A 134 -14.35 11.31 -10.24
CA THR A 134 -13.48 12.09 -11.12
C THR A 134 -12.76 11.20 -12.12
N THR A 135 -11.58 11.61 -12.59
CA THR A 135 -10.76 10.78 -13.48
C THR A 135 -9.70 9.97 -12.73
N LYS A 136 -9.65 10.08 -11.40
CA LYS A 136 -8.70 9.36 -10.53
C LYS A 136 -9.30 8.03 -10.10
N ASP A 137 -8.48 7.19 -9.47
CA ASP A 137 -8.94 5.95 -8.84
C ASP A 137 -9.64 6.29 -7.52
N GLU A 138 -10.92 5.94 -7.39
CA GLU A 138 -11.72 6.27 -6.20
C GLU A 138 -12.44 5.05 -5.57
N ILE A 139 -12.76 5.15 -4.28
CA ILE A 139 -13.58 4.17 -3.55
C ILE A 139 -14.90 4.81 -3.14
N PHE A 140 -16.00 4.20 -3.57
CA PHE A 140 -17.37 4.59 -3.24
C PHE A 140 -18.00 3.60 -2.26
N VAL A 141 -18.65 4.13 -1.23
CA VAL A 141 -19.50 3.39 -0.30
C VAL A 141 -20.81 4.17 -0.14
N ALA A 142 -21.87 3.77 -0.84
CA ALA A 142 -23.11 4.56 -0.88
C ALA A 142 -24.02 4.35 0.34
N GLY A 143 -23.99 3.17 0.99
CA GLY A 143 -24.70 2.95 2.24
C GLY A 143 -26.06 2.29 2.04
N ALA A 144 -27.16 2.94 2.39
CA ALA A 144 -28.50 2.41 2.14
C ALA A 144 -29.33 3.44 1.37
N GLY A 145 -30.25 3.00 0.53
CA GLY A 145 -30.98 3.91 -0.34
C GLY A 145 -31.15 3.30 -1.72
N ASN A 146 -31.64 4.07 -2.67
CA ASN A 146 -31.59 3.69 -4.08
C ASN A 146 -30.63 4.67 -4.73
N ASP A 147 -29.36 4.29 -4.80
CA ASP A 147 -28.27 5.20 -5.06
C ASP A 147 -27.91 5.28 -6.54
N ILE A 148 -27.26 6.37 -6.94
CA ILE A 148 -26.67 6.53 -8.26
C ILE A 148 -25.19 6.79 -8.09
N LEU A 149 -24.35 5.88 -8.59
CA LEU A 149 -22.89 5.96 -8.47
C LEU A 149 -22.28 6.08 -9.87
N THR A 150 -21.49 7.12 -10.12
CA THR A 150 -20.83 7.37 -11.41
C THR A 150 -19.33 7.57 -11.20
N GLY A 151 -18.49 6.81 -11.91
CA GLY A 151 -17.03 6.88 -11.75
C GLY A 151 -16.36 8.05 -12.48
N ASN A 152 -16.68 8.28 -13.76
CA ASN A 152 -16.06 9.28 -14.66
C ASN A 152 -14.58 9.07 -15.06
N GLY A 153 -13.96 7.94 -14.74
CA GLY A 153 -12.60 7.59 -15.18
C GLY A 153 -11.99 6.56 -14.24
N GLY A 154 -10.65 6.58 -14.06
CA GLY A 154 -10.00 5.83 -12.99
C GLY A 154 -10.12 4.30 -12.98
N MET A 155 -9.59 3.69 -11.93
CA MET A 155 -9.90 2.36 -11.43
C MET A 155 -10.75 2.49 -10.16
N ASP A 156 -12.05 2.62 -10.34
CA ASP A 156 -12.97 2.83 -9.22
C ASP A 156 -13.42 1.52 -8.58
N VAL A 157 -13.71 1.56 -7.27
CA VAL A 157 -14.36 0.50 -6.51
C VAL A 157 -15.71 0.99 -6.02
N PHE A 158 -16.78 0.23 -6.31
CA PHE A 158 -18.14 0.58 -5.89
C PHE A 158 -18.69 -0.42 -4.89
N ASN A 159 -19.04 0.08 -3.70
CA ASN A 159 -19.94 -0.58 -2.76
C ASN A 159 -21.26 0.20 -2.73
N ALA A 160 -22.25 -0.28 -3.47
CA ALA A 160 -23.55 0.38 -3.55
C ALA A 160 -24.39 0.20 -2.27
N GLY A 161 -24.13 -0.86 -1.50
CA GLY A 161 -24.81 -1.10 -0.23
C GLY A 161 -26.22 -1.68 -0.38
N LEU A 162 -27.18 -1.23 0.45
CA LEU A 162 -28.54 -1.76 0.51
C LEU A 162 -29.52 -0.95 -0.33
N GLY A 163 -30.24 -1.63 -1.22
CA GLY A 163 -31.38 -1.10 -1.96
C GLY A 163 -31.24 -1.33 -3.46
N ASN A 164 -31.96 -0.55 -4.26
CA ASN A 164 -31.98 -0.68 -5.71
C ASN A 164 -31.11 0.42 -6.34
N ASP A 165 -29.82 0.11 -6.48
CA ASP A 165 -28.84 1.10 -6.93
C ASP A 165 -28.62 1.04 -8.44
N ASN A 166 -28.15 2.16 -8.99
CA ASN A 166 -27.66 2.29 -10.35
C ASN A 166 -26.19 2.68 -10.33
N ILE A 167 -25.33 1.81 -10.82
CA ILE A 167 -23.94 2.16 -11.11
C ILE A 167 -23.86 2.53 -12.59
N ILE A 168 -23.48 3.77 -12.87
CA ILE A 168 -23.35 4.33 -14.22
C ILE A 168 -21.92 4.15 -14.70
N ILE A 169 -21.78 3.40 -15.78
CA ILE A 169 -20.53 3.23 -16.52
C ILE A 169 -20.64 4.02 -17.80
N ASN A 170 -19.86 5.09 -17.89
CA ASN A 170 -19.89 6.03 -19.00
C ASN A 170 -18.66 5.87 -19.93
N ALA A 171 -18.66 6.63 -21.03
CA ALA A 171 -17.59 6.59 -22.03
C ALA A 171 -16.19 6.82 -21.45
N SER A 172 -16.05 7.63 -20.40
CA SER A 172 -14.76 7.86 -19.72
C SER A 172 -14.30 6.62 -18.94
N ASN A 173 -15.22 5.91 -18.26
CA ASN A 173 -14.92 4.64 -17.60
C ASN A 173 -14.52 3.56 -18.62
N ILE A 174 -15.22 3.49 -19.77
CA ILE A 174 -14.88 2.55 -20.85
C ILE A 174 -13.51 2.87 -21.44
N THR A 175 -13.23 4.14 -21.73
CA THR A 175 -11.92 4.59 -22.22
C THR A 175 -10.80 4.27 -21.23
N ALA A 176 -11.07 4.41 -19.93
CA ALA A 176 -10.12 4.04 -18.89
C ALA A 176 -9.87 2.53 -18.87
N LEU A 177 -10.90 1.70 -19.07
CA LEU A 177 -10.79 0.23 -19.14
C LEU A 177 -9.98 -0.24 -20.37
N GLU A 178 -10.10 0.45 -21.50
CA GLU A 178 -9.39 0.15 -22.76
C GLU A 178 -7.89 0.51 -22.73
N LYS A 179 -7.45 1.40 -21.82
CA LYS A 179 -6.02 1.69 -21.66
C LYS A 179 -5.29 0.49 -21.06
N THR A 180 -4.66 -0.31 -21.92
CA THR A 180 -3.75 -1.39 -21.54
C THR A 180 -2.49 -0.81 -20.90
N GLY A 181 -2.36 -0.94 -19.57
CA GLY A 181 -1.07 -0.77 -18.90
C GLY A 181 -0.24 -2.05 -19.01
N THR A 182 1.08 -1.94 -19.16
CA THR A 182 2.01 -3.07 -19.11
C THR A 182 2.08 -3.64 -17.70
N GLY A 183 1.09 -4.45 -17.33
CA GLY A 183 1.02 -5.11 -16.04
C GLY A 183 -0.19 -6.03 -15.99
N ASN A 184 0.03 -7.30 -15.68
CA ASN A 184 -0.92 -8.41 -15.84
C ASN A 184 -2.12 -8.39 -14.87
N ARG A 185 -2.57 -7.20 -14.42
CA ARG A 185 -3.81 -7.09 -13.65
C ARG A 185 -4.96 -7.07 -14.64
N THR A 186 -5.76 -8.13 -14.68
CA THR A 186 -7.10 -8.09 -15.24
C THR A 186 -7.80 -6.89 -14.61
N ARG A 187 -8.06 -5.83 -15.38
CA ARG A 187 -8.78 -4.65 -14.89
C ARG A 187 -10.24 -5.05 -14.73
N VAL A 188 -10.56 -5.60 -13.56
CA VAL A 188 -11.91 -5.95 -13.16
C VAL A 188 -12.46 -4.74 -12.41
N MET A 189 -13.52 -4.14 -12.94
CA MET A 189 -14.39 -3.33 -12.11
C MET A 189 -15.07 -4.28 -11.13
N VAL A 190 -14.65 -4.24 -9.85
CA VAL A 190 -15.24 -5.08 -8.81
C VAL A 190 -16.50 -4.40 -8.32
N VAL A 191 -17.65 -4.94 -8.72
CA VAL A 191 -18.95 -4.57 -8.14
C VAL A 191 -19.25 -5.55 -7.03
N VAL A 192 -19.23 -5.08 -5.78
CA VAL A 192 -19.66 -5.90 -4.63
C VAL A 192 -21.18 -5.73 -4.47
N VAL A 193 -21.92 -6.81 -4.69
CA VAL A 193 -23.39 -6.81 -4.67
C VAL A 193 -23.89 -7.52 -3.41
N LEU A 194 -24.65 -6.83 -2.56
CA LEU A 194 -25.26 -7.39 -1.34
C LEU A 194 -26.79 -7.57 -1.46
N THR A 195 -27.43 -6.95 -2.47
CA THR A 195 -28.88 -6.99 -2.77
C THR A 195 -29.14 -6.91 -4.29
N PRO A 196 -30.37 -7.09 -4.80
CA PRO A 196 -30.65 -6.99 -6.24
C PRO A 196 -30.22 -5.63 -6.82
N LEU A 197 -29.31 -5.64 -7.79
CA LEU A 197 -28.71 -4.44 -8.40
C LEU A 197 -29.16 -4.28 -9.86
N ASN A 198 -29.50 -3.05 -10.28
CA ASN A 198 -29.72 -2.71 -11.67
C ASN A 198 -28.45 -2.08 -12.26
N LEU A 199 -27.62 -2.87 -12.94
CA LEU A 199 -26.48 -2.33 -13.67
C LEU A 199 -26.96 -1.64 -14.95
N ARG A 200 -26.69 -0.33 -15.09
CA ARG A 200 -26.99 0.44 -16.30
C ARG A 200 -25.70 0.90 -16.97
N VAL A 201 -25.38 0.32 -18.12
CA VAL A 201 -24.29 0.79 -18.98
C VAL A 201 -24.85 1.87 -19.91
N GLN A 202 -24.28 3.07 -19.87
CA GLN A 202 -24.63 4.17 -20.78
C GLN A 202 -23.43 4.44 -21.67
N VAL A 203 -23.55 4.11 -22.96
CA VAL A 203 -22.53 4.36 -23.99
C VAL A 203 -22.74 5.74 -24.60
#